data_AF-A0A150HY63-F1
#
_entry.id   AF-A0A150HY63-F1
#
_cell.length_a   1.000
_cell.length_b   1.000
_cell.length_c   1.000
_cell.angle_alpha   90.00
_cell.angle_beta   90.00
_cell.angle_gamma   90.00
#
_symmetry.space_group_name_H-M   'P 1'
#
loop_
_entity.id
_entity.type
_entity.pdbx_description
1 polymer ?
#
loop_
_entity_poly.entity_id
_entity_poly.type
_entity_poly.pdbx_seq_one_letter_code
_entity_poly.pdbx_strand_id
1 'polypeptide(L)'
;MSENQKEPQYKLRWTEDLRDKVMNSAKENNRSINQEIIVRLEESFLTKDKEPDNKLIYETLEQNNERLERAMQVIDRLMDKIIEIETNKPTN
;
A
#
# COMPACT_ATOMS: atom_id res chain seq x y z
N MET A 1 22.44 -37.65 20.57
CA MET A 1 22.42 -37.59 19.09
C MET A 1 21.26 -36.68 18.71
N SER A 2 21.51 -35.44 18.33
CA SER A 2 20.50 -34.37 18.27
C SER A 2 19.47 -34.59 17.15
N GLU A 3 18.20 -34.36 17.47
CA GLU A 3 16.97 -34.59 16.70
C GLU A 3 16.79 -33.77 15.41
N ASN A 4 17.84 -33.15 14.85
CA ASN A 4 17.73 -32.31 13.64
C ASN A 4 17.58 -33.11 12.32
N GLN A 5 17.32 -34.42 12.37
CA GLN A 5 17.20 -35.29 11.18
C GLN A 5 15.75 -35.73 10.88
N LYS A 6 14.75 -34.84 10.97
CA LYS A 6 13.35 -35.21 10.67
C LYS A 6 12.56 -34.22 9.84
N GLU A 7 13.19 -33.23 9.21
CA GLU A 7 12.47 -32.38 8.27
C GLU A 7 12.47 -32.99 6.86
N PRO A 8 11.29 -33.14 6.22
CA PRO A 8 11.21 -33.68 4.87
C PRO A 8 11.96 -32.77 3.89
N GLN A 9 12.97 -33.32 3.22
CA GLN A 9 13.68 -32.61 2.16
C GLN A 9 12.91 -32.71 0.85
N TYR A 10 12.38 -31.58 0.39
CA TYR A 10 11.67 -31.51 -0.89
C TYR A 10 12.63 -31.18 -2.03
N LYS A 11 12.65 -32.05 -3.05
CA LYS A 11 13.33 -31.74 -4.32
C LYS A 11 12.45 -30.85 -5.17
N LEU A 12 12.76 -29.56 -5.23
CA LEU A 12 12.02 -28.58 -6.02
C LEU A 12 12.21 -28.82 -7.53
N ARG A 13 11.10 -28.70 -8.28
CA ARG A 13 11.10 -28.65 -9.74
C ARG A 13 10.83 -27.21 -10.17
N TRP A 14 11.87 -26.56 -10.64
CA TRP A 14 11.87 -25.16 -11.08
C TRP A 14 12.74 -24.99 -12.32
N THR A 15 12.55 -23.89 -13.04
CA THR A 15 13.39 -23.50 -14.18
C THR A 15 14.79 -23.12 -13.72
N GLU A 16 15.76 -23.17 -14.64
CA GLU A 16 17.14 -22.74 -14.35
C GLU A 16 17.19 -21.26 -13.99
N ASP A 17 16.49 -20.40 -14.73
CA ASP A 17 16.38 -18.97 -14.43
C ASP A 17 15.87 -18.69 -12.99
N LEU A 18 14.85 -19.43 -12.53
CA LEU A 18 14.35 -19.27 -11.16
C LEU A 18 15.38 -19.73 -10.12
N ARG A 19 16.09 -20.82 -10.40
CA ARG A 19 17.17 -21.31 -9.52
C ARG A 19 18.29 -20.28 -9.40
N ASP A 20 18.72 -19.70 -10.51
CA ASP A 20 19.81 -18.73 -10.53
C ASP A 20 19.44 -17.45 -9.78
N LYS A 21 18.19 -16.99 -9.95
CA LYS A 21 17.65 -15.86 -9.17
C LYS A 21 17.69 -16.12 -7.66
N VAL A 22 17.24 -17.30 -7.21
CA VAL A 22 17.26 -17.65 -5.78
C VAL A 22 18.70 -17.80 -5.28
N MET A 23 19.61 -18.38 -6.08
CA MET A 23 21.00 -18.55 -5.70
C MET A 23 21.74 -17.22 -5.55
N ASN A 24 21.52 -16.29 -6.48
CA ASN A 24 22.09 -14.94 -6.41
C ASN A 24 21.55 -14.17 -5.20
N SER A 25 20.23 -14.20 -4.98
CA SER A 25 19.59 -13.58 -3.80
C SER A 25 20.13 -14.13 -2.48
N ALA A 26 20.29 -15.46 -2.38
CA ALA A 26 20.86 -16.10 -1.21
C ALA A 26 22.30 -15.65 -0.95
N LYS A 27 23.11 -15.52 -2.01
CA LYS A 27 24.49 -15.03 -1.93
C LYS A 27 24.56 -13.58 -1.47
N GLU A 28 23.74 -12.70 -2.05
CA GLU A 28 23.65 -11.28 -1.67
C GLU A 28 23.23 -11.11 -0.20
N ASN A 29 22.29 -11.93 0.26
CA ASN A 29 21.78 -11.90 1.64
C ASN A 29 22.64 -12.70 2.65
N ASN A 30 23.77 -13.30 2.22
CA ASN A 30 24.61 -14.17 3.04
C ASN A 30 23.84 -15.33 3.71
N ARG A 31 22.92 -15.95 2.97
CA ARG A 31 22.06 -17.07 3.42
C ARG A 31 22.30 -18.31 2.60
N SER A 32 21.97 -19.47 3.17
CA SER A 32 21.81 -20.69 2.36
C SER A 32 20.59 -20.56 1.44
N ILE A 33 20.60 -21.28 0.31
CA ILE A 33 19.45 -21.34 -0.60
C ILE A 33 18.18 -21.75 0.16
N ASN A 34 18.29 -22.70 1.09
CA ASN A 34 17.14 -23.17 1.86
C ASN A 34 16.58 -22.08 2.79
N GLN A 35 17.45 -21.32 3.47
CA GLN A 35 17.04 -20.17 4.27
C GLN A 35 16.40 -19.07 3.42
N GLU A 36 16.94 -18.79 2.23
CA GLU A 36 16.37 -17.79 1.32
C GLU A 36 14.97 -18.19 0.84
N ILE A 37 14.75 -19.47 0.52
CA ILE A 37 13.42 -19.99 0.18
C ILE A 37 12.44 -19.82 1.34
N ILE A 38 12.86 -20.20 2.56
CA ILE A 38 12.02 -20.09 3.75
C ILE A 38 11.60 -18.64 3.99
N VAL A 39 12.56 -17.71 4.01
CA VAL A 39 12.27 -16.28 4.24
C VAL A 39 11.30 -15.74 3.20
N ARG A 40 11.53 -16.02 1.91
CA ARG A 40 10.64 -15.57 0.84
C ARG A 40 9.23 -16.14 0.96
N LEU A 41 9.11 -17.41 1.38
CA LEU A 41 7.81 -18.04 1.62
C LEU A 41 7.12 -17.38 2.82
N GLU A 42 7.79 -17.21 3.95
CA GLU A 42 7.25 -16.53 5.13
C GLU A 42 6.77 -15.11 4.81
N GLU A 43 7.57 -14.33 4.08
CA GLU A 43 7.19 -12.99 3.61
C GLU A 43 5.95 -13.00 2.69
N SER A 44 5.81 -14.03 1.85
CA SER A 44 4.65 -14.20 0.97
C SER A 44 3.35 -14.49 1.73
N PHE A 45 3.44 -15.06 2.93
CA PHE A 45 2.29 -15.26 3.81
C PHE A 45 1.98 -14.00 4.63
N LEU A 46 3.00 -13.28 5.10
CA LEU A 46 2.83 -12.01 5.83
C LEU A 46 2.14 -10.91 5.01
N THR A 47 2.28 -10.95 3.70
CA THR A 47 1.66 -9.97 2.79
C THR A 47 0.18 -10.25 2.51
N LYS A 48 -0.31 -11.48 2.71
CA LYS A 48 -1.74 -11.79 2.57
C LYS A 48 -2.56 -11.33 3.77
N ASP A 49 -1.95 -11.29 4.95
CA ASP A 49 -2.60 -10.81 6.18
C ASP A 49 -2.53 -9.29 6.34
N LYS A 50 -1.81 -8.63 5.43
CA LYS A 50 -1.72 -7.18 5.30
C LYS A 50 -2.36 -6.74 3.98
N GLU A 51 -3.63 -7.05 3.78
CA GLU A 51 -4.46 -6.02 3.14
C GLU A 51 -4.16 -4.75 3.94
N PRO A 52 -3.59 -3.69 3.34
CA PRO A 52 -3.35 -2.47 4.09
C PRO A 52 -4.70 -2.13 4.71
N ASP A 53 -4.73 -1.89 6.02
CA ASP A 53 -5.91 -1.44 6.74
C ASP A 53 -6.22 -0.03 6.22
N ASN A 54 -6.74 -0.01 4.99
CA ASN A 54 -7.06 1.16 4.21
C ASN A 54 -8.23 1.88 4.84
N LYS A 55 -8.81 1.36 5.92
CA LYS A 55 -9.85 2.00 6.70
C LYS A 55 -9.46 3.43 7.06
N LEU A 56 -8.23 3.65 7.56
CA LEU A 56 -7.76 5.00 7.87
C LEU A 56 -7.63 5.89 6.62
N ILE A 57 -7.24 5.31 5.48
CA ILE A 57 -7.14 6.02 4.20
C ILE A 57 -8.55 6.40 3.70
N TYR A 58 -9.51 5.48 3.76
CA TYR A 58 -10.90 5.71 3.36
C TYR A 58 -11.57 6.75 4.27
N GLU A 59 -11.41 6.66 5.59
CA GLU A 59 -11.90 7.65 6.55
C GLU A 59 -11.31 9.04 6.27
N THR A 60 -10.01 9.11 5.97
CA THR A 60 -9.34 10.38 5.64
C THR A 60 -9.84 10.96 4.32
N LEU A 61 -10.06 10.12 3.30
CA LEU A 61 -10.61 10.56 2.01
C LEU A 61 -12.05 11.06 2.14
N GLU A 62 -12.87 10.38 2.93
CA GLU A 62 -14.25 10.78 3.22
C GLU A 62 -14.29 12.15 3.93
N GLN A 63 -13.50 12.33 4.98
CA GLN A 63 -13.40 13.63 5.68
C GLN A 63 -12.92 14.76 4.77
N ASN A 64 -11.99 14.48 3.86
CA ASN A 64 -11.52 15.48 2.91
C ASN A 64 -12.62 15.86 1.90
N ASN A 65 -13.40 14.91 1.41
CA ASN A 65 -14.53 15.19 0.53
C ASN A 65 -15.57 16.06 1.23
N GLU A 66 -15.93 15.77 2.48
CA GLU A 66 -16.85 16.61 3.26
C GLU A 66 -16.31 18.04 3.49
N ARG A 67 -14.99 18.19 3.64
CA ARG A 67 -14.35 19.51 3.77
C ARG A 67 -14.39 20.28 2.45
N LEU A 68 -14.19 19.60 1.32
CA LEU A 68 -14.29 20.21 -0.01
C LEU A 68 -15.71 20.67 -0.31
N GLU A 69 -16.73 19.85 0.00
CA GLU A 69 -18.14 20.23 -0.17
C GLU A 69 -18.48 21.47 0.66
N ARG A 70 -18.06 21.51 1.93
CA ARG A 70 -18.24 22.69 2.78
C ARG A 70 -17.55 23.93 2.23
N ALA A 71 -16.34 23.78 1.69
CA ALA A 71 -15.60 24.89 1.09
C ALA A 71 -16.33 25.44 -0.16
N MET A 72 -16.84 24.56 -1.02
CA MET A 72 -17.63 24.95 -2.20
C MET A 72 -18.89 25.73 -1.79
N GLN A 73 -19.63 25.27 -0.78
CA GLN A 73 -20.80 25.99 -0.27
C GLN A 73 -20.47 27.38 0.31
N VAL A 74 -19.27 27.57 0.85
CA VAL A 74 -18.82 28.90 1.30
C VAL A 74 -18.51 29.78 0.10
N ILE A 75 -17.81 29.25 -0.90
CA ILE A 75 -17.49 29.97 -2.13
C ILE A 75 -18.77 30.42 -2.83
N ASP A 76 -19.76 29.55 -2.98
CA ASP A 76 -21.05 29.89 -3.61
C ASP A 76 -21.73 31.06 -2.88
N ARG A 77 -21.81 31.00 -1.55
CA ARG A 77 -22.38 32.08 -0.74
C ARG A 77 -21.60 33.40 -0.84
N LEU A 78 -20.28 33.34 -1.02
CA LEU A 78 -19.46 34.53 -1.23
C LEU A 78 -19.69 35.10 -2.63
N MET A 79 -19.80 34.25 -3.66
CA MET A 79 -20.10 34.65 -5.03
C MET A 79 -21.46 35.34 -5.11
N ASP A 80 -22.50 34.77 -4.49
CA ASP A 80 -23.84 35.38 -4.45
C ASP A 80 -23.80 36.79 -3.83
N LYS A 81 -23.07 36.96 -2.72
CA LYS A 81 -22.90 38.28 -2.07
C LYS A 81 -22.16 39.28 -2.95
N ILE A 82 -21.14 38.84 -3.69
CA ILE A 82 -20.40 39.72 -4.60
C ILE A 82 -21.34 40.21 -5.72
N ILE A 83 -22.12 39.31 -6.31
CA ILE A 83 -23.11 39.64 -7.36
C ILE A 83 -24.15 40.64 -6.82
N GLU A 84 -24.65 40.43 -5.61
CA GLU A 84 -25.59 41.36 -4.97
C GLU A 84 -24.99 42.77 -4.77
N ILE A 85 -23.71 42.84 -4.40
CA ILE A 85 -23.00 44.13 -4.23
C ILE A 85 -22.77 44.81 -5.57
N GLU A 86 -22.39 44.07 -6.61
CA GLU A 86 -22.13 44.62 -7.95
C GLU A 86 -23.40 45.13 -8.62
N THR A 87 -24.53 44.43 -8.45
CA THR A 87 -25.83 44.82 -9.03
C THR A 87 -26.48 46.03 -8.34
N ASN A 88 -26.20 46.25 -7.05
CA ASN A 88 -26.73 47.38 -6.27
C ASN A 88 -25.85 48.64 -6.32
N LYS A 89 -24.79 48.67 -7.14
CA LYS A 89 -23.89 49.82 -7.26
C LYS A 89 -24.55 50.91 -8.11
N PRO A 90 -24.74 52.15 -7.63
CA PRO A 90 -25.32 53.21 -8.44
C PRO A 90 -24.39 53.51 -9.64
N THR A 91 -24.92 53.42 -10.86
CA THR A 91 -24.28 53.91 -12.08
C THR A 91 -24.08 55.41 -11.96
N ASN A 92 -22.81 55.83 -11.82
CA ASN A 92 -22.38 57.21 -12.03
C ASN A 92 -22.38 57.54 -13.51
#